data_AF-A0A2V8XZW2-F1
#
_entry.id   AF-A0A2V8XZW2-F1
#
_cell.length_a   1.000
_cell.length_b   1.000
_cell.length_c   1.000
_cell.angle_alpha   90.00
_cell.angle_beta   90.00
_cell.angle_gamma   90.00
#
_symmetry.space_group_name_H-M   'P 1'
#
loop_
_entity.id
_entity.type
_entity.pdbx_description
1 polymer ?
#
loop_
_entity_poly.entity_id
_entity_poly.type
_entity_poly.pdbx_seq_one_letter_code
_entity_poly.pdbx_strand_id
1 'polypeptide(L)' 'MEDRDKKRLTLDFDPSAYELLEQLALQSGKTKAGLLRTALALYAVAQEEEKKYNHKLAIVDEKGTQLKQLIVT' A
#
# COMPACT_ATOMS: atom_id res chain seq x y z
N MET A 1 2.51 -21.36 18.67
CA MET A 1 2.55 -21.12 17.21
C MET A 1 3.96 -20.70 16.89
N GLU A 2 4.65 -21.43 16.02
CA GLU A 2 6.03 -21.12 15.64
C GLU A 2 6.08 -19.75 14.95
N ASP A 3 6.64 -18.75 15.62
CA ASP A 3 7.03 -17.44 15.07
C ASP A 3 8.21 -17.56 14.07
N ARG A 4 8.37 -18.72 13.42
CA ARG A 4 9.64 -19.17 12.80
C ARG A 4 9.88 -18.71 11.35
N ASP A 5 8.96 -18.00 10.71
CA ASP A 5 9.12 -17.56 9.31
C ASP A 5 9.03 -16.04 9.08
N LYS A 6 9.13 -15.21 10.12
CA LYS A 6 9.18 -13.76 9.94
C LYS A 6 10.60 -13.32 9.56
N LYS A 7 10.79 -12.97 8.29
CA LYS A 7 12.01 -12.27 7.83
C LYS A 7 11.95 -10.79 8.20
N ARG A 8 13.07 -10.24 8.68
CA ARG A 8 13.22 -8.80 8.91
C ARG A 8 13.54 -8.09 7.60
N LEU A 9 12.91 -6.95 7.39
CA LEU A 9 13.17 -6.07 6.26
C LEU A 9 13.67 -4.73 6.82
N THR A 10 14.85 -4.32 6.37
CA THR A 10 15.41 -2.98 6.63
C THR A 10 15.33 -2.20 5.32
N LEU A 11 14.88 -0.96 5.39
CA LEU A 11 14.66 -0.09 4.24
C LEU A 11 15.26 1.28 4.53
N ASP A 12 15.95 1.83 3.54
CA ASP A 12 16.36 3.23 3.54
C ASP A 12 15.25 4.06 2.87
N PHE A 13 14.93 5.21 3.47
CA PHE A 13 13.92 6.14 2.96
C PHE A 13 14.55 7.53 2.81
N ASP A 14 14.16 8.23 1.75
CA ASP A 14 14.34 9.67 1.71
C ASP A 14 13.61 10.33 2.91
N PRO A 15 14.14 11.42 3.49
CA PRO A 15 13.52 12.07 4.65
C PRO A 15 12.04 12.40 4.46
N SER A 16 11.68 12.93 3.29
CA SER A 16 10.29 13.28 2.95
C SER A 16 9.36 12.06 2.87
N ALA A 17 9.85 10.93 2.37
CA ALA A 17 9.09 9.69 2.31
C ALA A 17 8.90 9.10 3.72
N TYR A 18 9.91 9.22 4.58
CA TYR A 18 9.81 8.80 5.97
C TYR A 18 8.80 9.65 6.74
N GLU A 19 8.84 10.98 6.60
CA GLU A 19 7.88 11.90 7.20
C GLU A 19 6.44 11.57 6.78
N LEU A 20 6.22 11.30 5.48
CA LEU A 20 4.92 10.87 4.99
C LEU A 20 4.47 9.55 5.65
N LEU A 21 5.36 8.56 5.76
CA LEU A 21 5.08 7.30 6.44
C LEU A 21 4.71 7.52 7.92
N GLU A 22 5.39 8.44 8.62
CA GLU A 22 5.06 8.80 9.99
C GLU A 22 3.69 9.46 10.13
N GLN A 23 3.38 10.41 9.26
CA GLN A 23 2.08 11.08 9.25
C GLN A 23 0.94 10.10 8.99
N LEU A 24 1.09 9.21 8.00
CA LEU A 24 0.09 8.20 7.68
C LEU A 24 -0.09 7.19 8.81
N ALA A 25 1.00 6.78 9.48
CA ALA A 25 0.94 5.91 10.64
C ALA A 25 0.15 6.57 11.79
N LEU A 26 0.44 7.84 12.08
CA LEU A 26 -0.24 8.62 13.11
C LEU A 26 -1.73 8.77 12.81
N GLN A 27 -2.09 9.20 11.60
CA GLN A 27 -3.48 9.42 11.20
C GLN A 27 -4.32 8.14 11.19
N SER A 28 -3.71 7.00 10.82
CA SER A 28 -4.41 5.71 10.75
C SER A 28 -4.41 4.94 12.07
N GLY A 29 -3.68 5.40 13.10
CA GLY A 29 -3.47 4.66 14.35
C GLY A 29 -2.68 3.36 14.17
N LYS A 30 -2.01 3.16 13.02
CA LYS A 30 -1.23 1.95 12.70
C LYS A 30 0.24 2.19 12.94
N THR A 31 0.99 1.12 13.20
CA THR A 31 2.46 1.18 13.16
C THR A 31 2.95 1.37 11.73
N LYS A 32 4.12 2.00 11.54
CA LYS A 32 4.78 2.14 10.22
C LYS A 32 4.90 0.79 9.50
N ALA A 33 5.32 -0.26 10.21
CA ALA A 33 5.39 -1.61 9.66
C ALA A 33 4.01 -2.18 9.28
N GLY A 34 2.96 -1.88 10.05
CA GLY A 34 1.58 -2.25 9.70
C GLY A 34 1.09 -1.55 8.43
N LEU A 35 1.43 -0.26 8.28
CA LEU A 35 1.12 0.51 7.08
C LEU A 35 1.84 -0.07 5.84
N LEU A 36 3.15 -0.35 5.95
CA LEU A 36 3.92 -0.97 4.87
C LEU A 36 3.38 -2.34 4.45
N ARG A 37 2.96 -3.18 5.41
CA ARG A 37 2.29 -4.46 5.09
C ARG A 37 0.95 -4.24 4.36
N THR A 38 0.19 -3.22 4.75
CA THR A 38 -1.07 -2.86 4.07
C THR A 38 -0.79 -2.38 2.64
N ALA A 39 0.23 -1.55 2.44
CA ALA A 39 0.65 -1.07 1.12
C ALA A 39 1.09 -2.23 0.21
N LEU A 40 1.85 -3.18 0.74
CA LEU A 40 2.24 -4.39 0.01
C LEU A 40 1.03 -5.23 -0.41
N ALA A 41 0.05 -5.40 0.48
CA ALA A 41 -1.18 -6.13 0.16
C ALA A 41 -1.99 -5.42 -0.94
N LEU A 42 -2.11 -4.09 -0.86
CA LEU A 42 -2.78 -3.29 -1.89
C LEU A 42 -2.09 -3.43 -3.25
N TYR A 43 -0.76 -3.36 -3.28
CA TYR A 43 0.02 -3.57 -4.50
C TYR A 43 -0.21 -4.96 -5.10
N ALA A 44 -0.25 -6.00 -4.27
CA ALA A 44 -0.50 -7.36 -4.73
C ALA A 44 -1.88 -7.51 -5.40
N VAL A 45 -2.94 -6.95 -4.78
CA VAL A 45 -4.29 -6.94 -5.36
C VAL A 45 -4.32 -6.18 -6.68
N ALA A 46 -3.69 -5.00 -6.72
CA ALA A 46 -3.62 -4.18 -7.93
C ALA A 46 -2.98 -4.94 -9.09
N GLN A 47 -1.85 -5.59 -8.82
CA GLN A 47 -1.09 -6.32 -9.82
C GLN A 47 -1.82 -7.59 -10.28
N GLU A 48 -2.53 -8.28 -9.39
CA GLU A 48 -3.31 -9.47 -9.74
C GLU A 48 -4.48 -9.13 -10.65
N GLU A 49 -5.25 -8.09 -10.31
CA GLU A 49 -6.38 -7.60 -11.09
C GLU A 49 -5.96 -7.13 -12.49
N GLU A 50 -4.85 -6.41 -12.60
CA GLU A 50 -4.29 -5.99 -13.89
C GLU A 50 -3.85 -7.19 -14.74
N LYS A 51 -3.11 -8.14 -14.16
CA LYS A 51 -2.59 -9.30 -14.91
C LYS A 51 -3.67 -10.27 -15.37
N LYS A 52 -4.68 -10.53 -14.54
CA LYS A 52 -5.70 -11.55 -14.83
C LYS A 52 -6.85 -11.01 -15.65
N TYR A 53 -7.24 -9.76 -15.42
CA TYR A 53 -8.49 -9.20 -15.94
C TYR A 53 -8.30 -7.86 -16.66
N ASN A 54 -7.08 -7.33 -16.73
CA ASN A 54 -6.78 -6.00 -17.26
C ASN A 54 -7.57 -4.87 -16.55
N HIS A 55 -7.89 -5.10 -15.28
CA HIS A 55 -8.53 -4.12 -14.41
C HIS A 55 -7.51 -3.16 -13.82
N LYS A 56 -7.98 -1.98 -13.43
CA LYS A 56 -7.16 -0.93 -12.82
C LYS A 56 -7.80 -0.49 -11.51
N LEU A 57 -7.02 -0.44 -10.42
CA LEU A 57 -7.50 0.14 -9.16
C LEU A 57 -7.62 1.65 -9.29
N ALA A 58 -8.77 2.18 -8.89
CA ALA A 58 -9.08 3.60 -8.99
C ALA A 58 -9.83 4.10 -7.75
N ILE A 59 -9.64 5.38 -7.44
CA ILE A 59 -10.51 6.12 -6.52
C ILE A 59 -11.64 6.69 -7.36
N VAL A 60 -12.87 6.30 -7.01
CA VAL A 60 -14.10 6.80 -7.63
C VAL A 60 -14.88 7.67 -6.64
N ASP A 61 -15.59 8.68 -7.14
CA ASP A 61 -16.54 9.43 -6.34
C ASP A 61 -17.88 8.67 -6.16
N GLU A 62 -18.81 9.23 -5.42
CA GLU A 62 -20.15 8.64 -5.18
C GLU A 62 -20.97 8.45 -6.46
N LYS A 63 -20.62 9.16 -7.55
CA LYS A 63 -21.28 9.09 -8.86
C LYS A 63 -20.58 8.09 -9.78
N GLY A 64 -19.49 7.45 -9.34
CA GLY A 64 -18.69 6.52 -10.13
C GLY A 64 -17.67 7.21 -11.04
N THR A 65 -17.46 8.53 -10.90
CA THR A 65 -16.43 9.24 -11.67
C THR A 65 -15.06 8.88 -11.14
N GLN A 66 -14.17 8.43 -12.02
CA GLN A 66 -12.78 8.16 -11.68
C GLN A 66 -12.03 9.46 -11.36
N LEU A 67 -11.51 9.59 -10.14
CA LEU A 67 -10.73 10.74 -9.68
C LEU A 67 -9.23 10.51 -9.81
N LYS A 68 -8.78 9.31 -9.44
CA LYS A 68 -7.37 8.90 -9.48
C LYS A 68 -7.27 7.43 -9.81
N GLN A 69 -6.14 7.02 -10.38
CA GLN A 69 -5.82 5.64 -10.66
C GLN A 69 -4.52 5.26 -9.97
N LEU A 70 -4.45 4.05 -9.43
CA LEU A 70 -3.17 3.43 -9.13
C LEU A 70 -2.58 2.88 -10.43
N ILE A 71 -1.34 3.27 -10.74
CA ILE A 71 -0.60 2.76 -11.88
C ILE A 71 0.49 1.83 -11.32
N VAL A 72 0.45 0.57 -11.73
CA VAL A 72 1.39 -0.48 -11.30
C VAL A 72 2.31 -0.78 -12.49
N THR A 73 3.10 0.20 -12.91
CA THR A 73 4.11 0.05 -13.98
C THR A 73 5.34 -0.67 -13.48
#